data_AF-F0EXI2-F1
#
_entry.id   AF-F0EXI2-F1
#
_cell.length_a   1.000
_cell.length_b   1.000
_cell.length_c   1.000
_cell.angle_alpha   90.00
_cell.angle_beta   90.00
_cell.angle_gamma   90.00
#
_symmetry.space_group_name_H-M   'P 1'
#
loop_
_entity.id
_entity.type
_entity.pdbx_description
1 polymer ?
#
loop_
_entity_poly.entity_id
_entity_poly.type
_entity_poly.pdbx_seq_one_letter_code
_entity_poly.pdbx_strand_id
1 'polypeptide(L)'
;MKPPILPLAVFLLAACPAPQAADKASSPAENPAMPNEAVSIPQMRANAEERPAAYDYHNAAYWAYELKRRGEPLPPHLQKVLDEEQFVPDQPVSTASTYYLRPERVAELTAKAENGDRRAAERLYWFYLFVGPEPGKTDPQAVEYWRKKAGIEE
;
A
#
# COMPACT_ATOMS: atom_id res chain seq x y z
N MET A 1 38.39 56.88 53.60
CA MET A 1 39.39 55.82 53.84
C MET A 1 39.65 55.09 52.52
N LYS A 2 40.94 54.80 52.27
CA LYS A 2 41.62 54.03 51.20
C LYS A 2 41.05 52.58 51.11
N PRO A 3 41.21 51.78 50.02
CA PRO A 3 41.13 52.09 48.58
C PRO A 3 40.40 50.93 47.78
N PRO A 4 40.72 50.57 46.50
CA PRO A 4 39.76 50.09 45.50
C PRO A 4 39.89 48.56 45.30
N ILE A 5 39.26 47.96 44.26
CA ILE A 5 39.79 46.88 43.39
C ILE A 5 38.63 46.31 42.53
N LEU A 6 38.74 46.48 41.21
CA LEU A 6 38.15 45.64 40.15
C LEU A 6 39.06 44.40 39.98
N PRO A 7 38.58 43.19 39.63
CA PRO A 7 38.21 42.89 38.23
C PRO A 7 36.99 41.94 38.09
N LEU A 8 36.09 42.12 37.12
CA LEU A 8 36.20 41.69 35.71
C LEU A 8 36.62 40.21 35.53
N ALA A 9 35.67 39.29 35.70
CA ALA A 9 35.83 37.90 35.30
C ALA A 9 35.56 37.73 33.79
N VAL A 10 36.68 37.81 33.05
CA VAL A 10 37.08 37.09 31.82
C VAL A 10 36.01 36.27 31.07
N PHE A 11 35.83 36.70 29.81
CA PHE A 11 35.34 35.94 28.65
C PHE A 11 36.15 34.65 28.40
N LEU A 12 35.47 33.54 28.10
CA LEU A 12 36.00 32.52 27.20
C LEU A 12 34.94 32.14 26.16
N LEU A 13 35.02 32.83 25.03
CA LEU A 13 34.46 32.42 23.74
C LEU A 13 35.17 31.12 23.33
N ALA A 14 34.46 30.00 23.35
CA ALA A 14 34.91 28.83 22.62
C ALA A 14 34.72 29.12 21.12
N ALA A 15 35.85 29.27 20.45
CA ALA A 15 35.98 29.72 19.08
C ALA A 15 35.42 28.71 18.07
N CYS A 16 34.79 29.24 17.02
CA CYS A 16 34.66 28.58 15.73
C CYS A 16 36.05 28.25 15.16
N PRO A 17 36.15 27.15 14.41
CA PRO A 17 36.90 27.17 13.17
C PRO A 17 35.96 27.08 11.97
N ALA A 18 36.07 28.05 11.07
CA ALA A 18 35.81 27.87 9.64
C ALA A 18 37.11 28.27 8.92
N PRO A 19 37.38 27.90 7.65
CA PRO A 19 36.78 26.88 6.77
C PRO A 19 37.83 25.88 6.24
N GLN A 20 37.43 24.70 5.77
CA GLN A 20 38.20 23.98 4.74
C GLN A 20 37.31 23.83 3.51
N ALA A 21 37.63 24.61 2.47
CA ALA A 21 37.20 24.35 1.11
C ALA A 21 38.14 23.30 0.50
N ALA A 22 37.57 22.22 -0.02
CA ALA A 22 37.74 21.74 -1.40
C ALA A 22 37.48 20.24 -1.50
N ASP A 23 36.41 19.94 -2.24
CA ASP A 23 36.32 18.86 -3.21
C ASP A 23 36.49 17.41 -2.74
N LYS A 24 35.34 16.80 -2.47
CA LYS A 24 34.90 15.75 -3.39
C LYS A 24 33.38 15.76 -3.47
N ALA A 25 32.87 16.13 -4.65
CA ALA A 25 31.50 15.89 -5.02
C ALA A 25 31.15 14.42 -4.75
N SER A 26 30.25 14.20 -3.79
CA SER A 26 29.43 12.99 -3.76
C SER A 26 28.00 13.46 -4.02
N SER A 27 27.61 13.40 -5.28
CA SER A 27 26.19 13.41 -5.67
C SER A 27 25.69 11.96 -5.72
N PRO A 28 24.37 11.72 -5.73
CA PRO A 28 23.26 12.50 -5.21
C PRO A 28 22.65 11.79 -3.98
N ALA A 29 21.70 12.45 -3.32
CA ALA A 29 20.87 11.85 -2.28
C ALA A 29 20.42 10.43 -2.66
N GLU A 30 20.65 9.47 -1.76
CA GLU A 30 19.91 8.21 -1.75
C GLU A 30 18.44 8.58 -1.81
N ASN A 31 17.80 8.29 -2.94
CA ASN A 31 16.34 8.22 -2.97
C ASN A 31 15.96 7.28 -1.82
N PRO A 32 15.10 7.68 -0.87
CA PRO A 32 14.68 6.76 0.16
C PRO A 32 14.08 5.56 -0.56
N ALA A 33 14.72 4.40 -0.39
CA ALA A 33 14.29 3.16 -0.99
C ALA A 33 12.78 3.05 -0.80
N MET A 34 12.04 2.88 -1.89
CA MET A 34 10.60 2.64 -1.80
C MET A 34 10.41 1.45 -0.84
N PRO A 35 9.44 1.44 0.08
CA PRO A 35 9.35 0.43 1.15
C PRO A 35 9.37 -1.02 0.67
N ASN A 36 9.08 -1.25 -0.61
CA ASN A 36 9.06 -2.57 -1.26
C ASN A 36 10.41 -3.01 -1.86
N GLU A 37 11.43 -2.15 -1.95
CA GLU A 37 12.78 -2.50 -2.45
C GLU A 37 13.46 -3.61 -1.63
N ALA A 38 13.14 -3.71 -0.34
CA ALA A 38 13.61 -4.77 0.54
C ALA A 38 12.92 -6.15 0.30
N VAL A 39 11.80 -6.21 -0.42
CA VAL A 39 11.09 -7.47 -0.68
C VAL A 39 11.76 -8.20 -1.85
N SER A 40 12.10 -9.48 -1.64
CA SER A 40 12.76 -10.31 -2.66
C SER A 40 11.83 -10.67 -3.82
N ILE A 41 12.37 -10.91 -5.02
CA ILE A 41 11.59 -11.35 -6.19
C ILE A 41 10.75 -12.61 -5.91
N PRO A 42 11.28 -13.68 -5.28
CA PRO A 42 10.46 -14.85 -4.95
C PRO A 42 9.30 -14.52 -4.02
N GLN A 43 9.51 -13.65 -3.04
CA GLN A 43 8.47 -13.23 -2.11
C GLN A 43 7.42 -12.34 -2.80
N MET A 44 7.81 -11.47 -3.72
CA MET A 44 6.86 -10.72 -4.56
C MET A 44 6.00 -11.65 -5.41
N ARG A 45 6.60 -12.69 -5.99
CA ARG A 45 5.89 -13.69 -6.77
C ARG A 45 4.88 -14.45 -5.92
N ALA A 46 5.30 -15.00 -4.78
CA ALA A 46 4.39 -15.64 -3.83
C ALA A 46 3.23 -14.70 -3.43
N ASN A 47 3.57 -13.45 -3.13
CA ASN A 47 2.58 -12.43 -2.80
C ASN A 47 1.56 -12.20 -3.91
N ALA A 48 1.98 -12.14 -5.18
CA ALA A 48 1.09 -11.97 -6.32
C ALA A 48 0.21 -13.21 -6.57
N GLU A 49 0.77 -14.41 -6.37
CA GLU A 49 0.12 -15.70 -6.66
C GLU A 49 -0.96 -16.09 -5.65
N GLU A 50 -0.75 -15.83 -4.36
CA GLU A 50 -1.65 -16.29 -3.28
C GLU A 50 -2.94 -15.46 -3.19
N ARG A 51 -2.88 -14.19 -3.59
CA ARG A 51 -3.94 -13.20 -3.36
C ARG A 51 -5.19 -13.36 -4.22
N PRO A 52 -5.11 -13.72 -5.53
CA PRO A 52 -6.30 -13.95 -6.34
C PRO A 52 -7.22 -15.05 -5.77
N ALA A 53 -6.66 -16.08 -5.14
CA ALA A 53 -7.43 -17.14 -4.48
C ALA A 53 -8.15 -16.66 -3.21
N ALA A 54 -7.73 -15.53 -2.64
CA ALA A 54 -8.40 -14.84 -1.54
C ALA A 54 -9.26 -13.66 -2.03
N TYR A 55 -9.46 -13.51 -3.34
CA TYR A 55 -10.21 -12.41 -3.97
C TYR A 55 -9.63 -11.00 -3.67
N ASP A 56 -8.34 -10.93 -3.34
CA ASP A 56 -7.59 -9.69 -3.08
C ASP A 56 -6.89 -9.20 -4.36
N TYR A 57 -7.71 -8.83 -5.35
CA TYR A 57 -7.22 -8.53 -6.70
C TYR A 57 -6.34 -7.29 -6.77
N HIS A 58 -6.66 -6.23 -6.02
CA HIS A 58 -5.88 -4.99 -6.01
C HIS A 58 -4.44 -5.24 -5.55
N ASN A 59 -4.25 -5.95 -4.45
CA ASN A 59 -2.91 -6.26 -3.96
C ASN A 59 -2.19 -7.26 -4.87
N ALA A 60 -2.91 -8.21 -5.48
CA ALA A 60 -2.32 -9.09 -6.49
C ALA A 60 -1.77 -8.29 -7.69
N ALA A 61 -2.54 -7.32 -8.18
CA ALA A 61 -2.12 -6.41 -9.25
C ALA A 61 -0.95 -5.53 -8.84
N TYR A 62 -0.93 -5.01 -7.61
CA TYR A 62 0.22 -4.27 -7.07
C TYR A 62 1.51 -5.09 -7.12
N TRP A 63 1.50 -6.34 -6.63
CA TRP A 63 2.71 -7.18 -6.67
C TRP A 63 3.09 -7.61 -8.09
N ALA A 64 2.11 -7.86 -8.96
CA ALA A 64 2.36 -8.12 -10.37
C ALA A 64 3.01 -6.90 -11.07
N TYR A 65 2.54 -5.69 -10.77
CA TYR A 65 3.16 -4.46 -11.25
C TYR A 65 4.60 -4.33 -10.75
N GLU A 66 4.87 -4.60 -9.46
CA GLU A 66 6.22 -4.53 -8.89
C GLU A 66 7.21 -5.49 -9.54
N LEU A 67 6.77 -6.72 -9.85
CA LEU A 67 7.56 -7.67 -10.62
C LEU A 67 7.90 -7.11 -12.01
N LYS A 68 6.89 -6.61 -12.74
CA LYS A 68 7.08 -6.03 -14.07
C LYS A 68 8.01 -4.81 -14.05
N ARG A 69 7.89 -3.95 -13.03
CA ARG A 69 8.77 -2.79 -12.80
C ARG A 69 10.24 -3.20 -12.64
N ARG A 70 10.50 -4.39 -12.09
CA ARG A 70 11.84 -4.96 -11.93
C ARG A 70 12.33 -5.80 -13.11
N GLY A 71 11.58 -5.82 -14.22
CA GLY A 71 11.92 -6.59 -15.42
C GLY A 71 11.62 -8.09 -15.32
N GLU A 72 10.88 -8.53 -14.30
CA GLU A 72 10.48 -9.92 -14.16
C GLU A 72 9.30 -10.25 -15.09
N PRO A 73 9.36 -11.38 -15.83
CA PRO A 73 8.22 -11.82 -16.61
C PRO A 73 7.06 -12.25 -15.69
N LEU A 74 5.85 -11.85 -16.07
CA LEU A 74 4.61 -12.27 -15.43
C LEU A 74 4.04 -13.51 -16.11
N PRO A 75 3.60 -14.52 -15.35
CA PRO A 75 2.80 -15.60 -15.91
C PRO A 75 1.45 -15.05 -16.41
N PRO A 76 0.79 -15.72 -17.40
CA PRO A 76 -0.39 -15.16 -18.07
C PRO A 76 -1.54 -14.77 -17.14
N HIS A 77 -1.77 -15.51 -16.05
CA HIS A 77 -2.85 -15.19 -15.12
C HIS A 77 -2.56 -13.95 -14.26
N LEU A 78 -1.30 -13.70 -13.87
CA LEU A 78 -0.93 -12.47 -13.17
C LEU A 78 -0.93 -11.26 -14.11
N GLN A 79 -0.55 -11.45 -15.38
CA GLN A 79 -0.70 -10.40 -16.40
C GLN A 79 -2.18 -10.03 -16.56
N LYS A 80 -3.07 -11.03 -16.64
CA LYS A 80 -4.51 -10.81 -16.70
C LYS A 80 -5.04 -10.06 -15.47
N VAL A 81 -4.62 -10.42 -14.25
CA VAL A 81 -5.01 -9.68 -13.04
C VAL A 81 -4.57 -8.22 -13.14
N LEU A 82 -3.32 -7.95 -13.52
CA LEU A 82 -2.80 -6.60 -13.67
C LEU A 82 -3.59 -5.78 -14.70
N ASP A 83 -3.90 -6.38 -15.87
CA ASP A 83 -4.63 -5.71 -16.94
C ASP A 83 -6.08 -5.42 -16.55
N GLU A 84 -6.75 -6.37 -15.90
CA GLU A 84 -8.14 -6.21 -15.50
C GLU A 84 -8.32 -5.20 -14.36
N GLU A 85 -7.39 -5.16 -13.39
CA GLU A 85 -7.42 -4.20 -12.28
C GLU A 85 -7.08 -2.77 -12.71
N GLN A 86 -6.57 -2.58 -13.94
CA GLN A 86 -6.15 -1.27 -14.47
C GLN A 86 -5.28 -0.50 -13.46
N PHE A 87 -4.33 -1.21 -12.85
CA PHE A 87 -3.52 -0.67 -11.77
C PHE A 87 -2.72 0.55 -12.25
N VAL A 88 -2.94 1.70 -11.61
CA VAL A 88 -2.18 2.93 -11.86
C VAL A 88 -1.15 3.09 -10.75
N PRO A 89 0.16 3.10 -11.06
CA PRO A 89 1.19 3.33 -10.05
C PRO A 89 1.09 4.74 -9.47
N ASP A 90 1.55 4.89 -8.22
CA ASP A 90 1.64 6.16 -7.49
C ASP A 90 0.31 6.90 -7.25
N GLN A 91 -0.83 6.31 -7.63
CA GLN A 91 -2.14 6.81 -7.21
C GLN A 91 -2.33 6.58 -5.71
N PRO A 92 -2.94 7.54 -4.97
CA PRO A 92 -3.32 7.30 -3.58
C PRO A 92 -4.22 6.07 -3.47
N VAL A 93 -3.80 5.10 -2.68
CA VAL A 93 -4.62 3.91 -2.39
C VAL A 93 -5.70 4.32 -1.40
N SER A 94 -6.95 4.11 -1.79
CA SER A 94 -8.13 4.31 -0.93
C SER A 94 -8.74 2.96 -0.56
N THR A 95 -9.49 2.92 0.54
CA THR A 95 -10.30 1.75 0.89
C THR A 95 -11.21 1.34 -0.27
N ALA A 96 -11.81 2.32 -0.96
CA ALA A 96 -12.67 2.06 -2.10
C ALA A 96 -11.91 1.38 -3.26
N SER A 97 -10.68 1.81 -3.58
CA SER A 97 -9.89 1.16 -4.64
C SER A 97 -9.45 -0.26 -4.27
N THR A 98 -9.19 -0.54 -2.99
CA THR A 98 -8.80 -1.88 -2.52
C THR A 98 -9.97 -2.86 -2.56
N TYR A 99 -11.19 -2.39 -2.24
CA TYR A 99 -12.38 -3.24 -2.18
C TYR A 99 -13.25 -3.21 -3.43
N TYR A 100 -12.90 -2.39 -4.42
CA TYR A 100 -13.59 -2.38 -5.71
C TYR A 100 -13.64 -3.78 -6.33
N LEU A 101 -14.76 -4.06 -7.00
CA LEU A 101 -14.97 -5.23 -7.83
C LEU A 101 -15.60 -4.76 -9.13
N ARG A 102 -15.09 -5.25 -10.26
CA ARG A 102 -15.78 -5.10 -11.55
C ARG A 102 -17.14 -5.82 -11.52
N PRO A 103 -18.13 -5.38 -12.31
CA PRO A 103 -19.44 -6.03 -12.38
C PRO A 103 -19.38 -7.54 -12.62
N GLU A 104 -18.47 -8.01 -13.48
CA GLU A 104 -18.30 -9.42 -13.78
C GLU A 104 -17.79 -10.20 -12.57
N ARG A 105 -16.90 -9.60 -11.76
CA ARG A 105 -16.40 -10.18 -10.51
C ARG A 105 -17.47 -10.20 -9.44
N VAL A 106 -18.30 -9.16 -9.35
CA VAL A 106 -19.46 -9.18 -8.44
C VAL A 106 -20.35 -10.37 -8.78
N ALA A 107 -20.72 -10.55 -10.05
CA ALA A 107 -21.55 -11.68 -10.48
C ALA A 107 -20.89 -13.06 -10.21
N GLU A 108 -19.60 -13.22 -10.52
CA GLU A 108 -18.84 -14.44 -10.26
C GLU A 108 -18.82 -14.78 -8.76
N LEU A 109 -18.45 -13.80 -7.93
CA LEU A 109 -18.36 -13.99 -6.48
C LEU A 109 -19.73 -14.20 -5.87
N THR A 110 -20.78 -13.56 -6.37
CA THR A 110 -22.16 -13.82 -5.92
C THR A 110 -22.51 -15.29 -6.15
N ALA A 111 -22.28 -15.84 -7.35
CA ALA A 111 -22.56 -17.25 -7.62
C ALA A 111 -21.76 -18.19 -6.70
N LYS A 112 -20.49 -17.89 -6.42
CA LYS A 112 -19.66 -18.69 -5.51
C LYS A 112 -20.13 -18.61 -4.06
N ALA A 113 -20.42 -17.40 -3.58
CA ALA A 113 -20.89 -17.15 -2.24
C ALA A 113 -22.26 -17.79 -1.98
N GLU A 114 -23.15 -17.76 -2.96
CA GLU A 114 -24.43 -18.45 -2.88
C GLU A 114 -24.27 -19.98 -2.79
N ASN A 115 -23.22 -20.52 -3.41
CA ASN A 115 -22.84 -21.93 -3.29
C ASN A 115 -22.01 -22.25 -2.04
N GLY A 116 -21.91 -21.32 -1.08
CA GLY A 116 -21.30 -21.56 0.23
C GLY A 116 -19.84 -21.13 0.35
N ASP A 117 -19.25 -20.48 -0.66
CA ASP A 117 -17.91 -19.90 -0.51
C ASP A 117 -17.95 -18.68 0.43
N ARG A 118 -17.55 -18.90 1.68
CA ARG A 118 -17.51 -17.86 2.71
C ARG A 118 -16.52 -16.73 2.40
N ARG A 119 -15.42 -17.01 1.69
CA ARG A 119 -14.46 -15.96 1.30
C ARG A 119 -15.03 -15.08 0.20
N ALA A 120 -15.79 -15.65 -0.72
CA ALA A 120 -16.51 -14.87 -1.73
C ALA A 120 -17.55 -13.97 -1.07
N ALA A 121 -18.29 -14.50 -0.08
CA ALA A 121 -19.23 -13.73 0.72
C ALA A 121 -18.54 -12.59 1.50
N GLU A 122 -17.40 -12.86 2.14
CA GLU A 122 -16.62 -11.84 2.84
C GLU A 122 -16.14 -10.73 1.87
N ARG A 123 -15.64 -11.11 0.70
CA ARG A 123 -15.21 -10.13 -0.29
C ARG A 123 -16.37 -9.25 -0.77
N LEU A 124 -17.55 -9.84 -0.99
CA LEU A 124 -18.77 -9.09 -1.34
C LEU A 124 -19.20 -8.19 -0.18
N TYR A 125 -19.11 -8.64 1.07
CA TYR A 125 -19.40 -7.82 2.24
C TYR A 125 -18.54 -6.54 2.24
N TRP A 126 -17.22 -6.67 2.09
CA TRP A 126 -16.34 -5.50 2.06
C TRP A 126 -16.57 -4.60 0.85
N PHE A 127 -16.87 -5.18 -0.32
CA PHE A 127 -17.28 -4.42 -1.51
C PHE A 127 -18.54 -3.59 -1.22
N TYR A 128 -19.62 -4.20 -0.73
CA TYR A 128 -20.87 -3.48 -0.47
C TYR A 128 -20.75 -2.47 0.67
N LEU A 129 -19.88 -2.71 1.65
CA LEU A 129 -19.65 -1.81 2.77
C LEU A 129 -18.95 -0.52 2.33
N PHE A 130 -17.87 -0.65 1.54
CA PHE A 130 -16.97 0.47 1.23
C PHE A 130 -17.15 1.08 -0.16
N VAL A 131 -17.80 0.35 -1.08
CA VAL A 131 -17.92 0.75 -2.48
C VAL A 131 -19.39 0.75 -2.90
N GLY A 132 -20.02 -0.42 -2.77
CA GLY A 132 -21.36 -0.76 -3.25
C GLY A 132 -21.53 -0.74 -4.76
N PRO A 133 -22.77 -0.93 -5.26
CA PRO A 133 -23.03 -1.18 -6.68
C PRO A 133 -22.75 0.03 -7.56
N GLU A 134 -22.66 1.22 -6.97
CA GLU A 134 -22.29 2.47 -7.61
C GLU A 134 -21.20 3.16 -6.78
N PRO A 135 -20.23 3.83 -7.42
CA PRO A 135 -19.17 4.53 -6.70
C PRO A 135 -19.69 5.46 -5.60
N GLY A 136 -19.27 5.20 -4.36
CA GLY A 136 -19.62 6.02 -3.20
C GLY A 136 -20.99 5.74 -2.57
N LYS A 137 -21.67 4.65 -2.96
CA LYS A 137 -22.97 4.26 -2.39
C LYS A 137 -22.90 2.93 -1.68
N THR A 138 -23.06 2.91 -0.36
CA THR A 138 -23.25 1.67 0.42
C THR A 138 -24.68 1.14 0.24
N ASP A 139 -24.84 -0.20 0.24
CA ASP A 139 -26.15 -0.88 0.31
C ASP A 139 -26.26 -1.65 1.64
N PRO A 140 -26.96 -1.10 2.65
CA PRO A 140 -27.05 -1.73 3.97
C PRO A 140 -27.68 -3.13 3.97
N GLN A 141 -28.60 -3.42 3.04
CA GLN A 141 -29.23 -4.74 2.96
C GLN A 141 -28.25 -5.77 2.41
N ALA A 142 -27.51 -5.41 1.36
CA ALA A 142 -26.47 -6.27 0.80
C ALA A 142 -25.33 -6.48 1.80
N VAL A 143 -24.90 -5.43 2.52
CA VAL A 143 -23.89 -5.53 3.58
C VAL A 143 -24.31 -6.56 4.62
N GLU A 144 -25.52 -6.45 5.15
CA GLU A 144 -26.00 -7.37 6.18
C GLU A 144 -26.13 -8.81 5.67
N TYR A 145 -26.61 -8.96 4.44
CA TYR A 145 -26.75 -10.27 3.79
C TYR A 145 -25.40 -10.98 3.64
N TRP A 146 -24.40 -10.29 3.08
CA TRP A 146 -23.09 -10.86 2.85
C TRP A 146 -22.30 -11.05 4.14
N ARG A 147 -22.48 -10.18 5.15
CA ARG A 147 -21.92 -10.36 6.50
C ARG A 147 -22.33 -11.71 7.10
N LYS A 148 -23.63 -12.02 7.06
CA LYS A 148 -24.16 -13.30 7.56
C LYS A 148 -23.64 -14.49 6.78
N LYS A 149 -23.61 -14.41 5.44
CA LYS A 149 -23.08 -15.48 4.58
C LYS A 149 -21.59 -15.72 4.80
N ALA A 150 -20.82 -14.66 5.09
CA ALA A 150 -19.41 -14.75 5.46
C ALA A 150 -19.22 -15.34 6.86
N GLY A 151 -20.26 -15.28 7.71
CA GLY A 151 -20.23 -15.66 9.12
C GLY A 151 -19.29 -14.75 9.93
N ILE A 152 -19.36 -13.45 9.66
CA ILE A 152 -18.70 -12.40 10.41
C ILE A 152 -19.67 -11.99 11.54
N GLU A 153 -19.32 -12.34 12.78
CA GLU A 153 -20.05 -11.94 13.98
C GLU A 153 -19.45 -10.64 14.56
N GLU A 154 -20.25 -9.89 15.33
CA GLU A 154 -19.82 -8.65 16.02
C GLU A 154 -19.01 -8.92 17.29
#